data_AF-A0A950QG92-F1
#
_entry.id   AF-A0A950QG92-F1
#
_cell.length_a   1.000
_cell.length_b   1.000
_cell.length_c   1.000
_cell.angle_alpha   90.00
_cell.angle_beta   90.00
_cell.angle_gamma   90.00
#
_symmetry.space_group_name_H-M   'P 1'
#
loop_
_entity.id
_entity.type
_entity.pdbx_description
1 polymer ?
#
loop_
_entity_poly.entity_id
_entity_poly.type
_entity_poly.pdbx_seq_one_letter_code
_entity_poly.pdbx_strand_id
1 'polypeptide(L)'
;MSQPIPLEDTFGDILRKAMRGVNVTETELSTATGVSRHQISQWLKDEGSATDEQAREVATILRLDPGKLADSAAQRWAPPPIELPDVRRHAQHPHPSNGYVFFLEGSRRAALVDPAGIPENLLRILREGDYGLEYILITHKHPDHCDATSDVAAAFPAARIVMHKLDVHAIGALAPKATLVADGDALPFGDGSAIRMLHTPGHTDGSSCYLFQSTVFSGDTLFAASVGGAYGDASTYGDILNSVRSKLFTLPDDTVVMPGHGPPTTIELEKQHNPFF
;
A
#
# COMPACT_ATOMS: atom_id res chain seq x y z
N MET A 1 -0.28 25.18 -5.92
CA MET A 1 0.15 24.06 -5.07
C MET A 1 -0.93 22.99 -5.18
N SER A 2 -0.57 21.76 -5.55
CA SER A 2 -1.52 20.65 -5.54
C SER A 2 -2.04 20.43 -4.12
N GLN A 3 -3.32 20.07 -3.98
CA GLN A 3 -3.89 19.70 -2.68
C GLN A 3 -3.11 18.50 -2.10
N PRO A 4 -2.80 18.50 -0.79
CA PRO A 4 -2.17 17.35 -0.15
C PRO A 4 -3.09 16.12 -0.26
N ILE A 5 -2.49 14.95 -0.47
CA ILE A 5 -3.23 13.69 -0.50
C ILE A 5 -3.57 13.35 0.96
N PRO A 6 -4.83 13.11 1.31
CA PRO A 6 -5.20 12.72 2.65
C PRO A 6 -4.62 11.33 2.98
N LEU A 7 -4.35 11.08 4.26
CA LEU A 7 -4.04 9.73 4.75
C LEU A 7 -5.15 8.76 4.31
N GLU A 8 -4.76 7.53 3.99
CA GLU A 8 -5.70 6.49 3.58
C GLU A 8 -6.66 6.15 4.73
N ASP A 9 -6.09 5.84 5.90
CA ASP A 9 -6.86 5.40 7.04
C ASP A 9 -7.09 6.50 8.06
N THR A 10 -8.34 6.56 8.51
CA THR A 10 -8.73 7.33 9.68
C THR A 10 -8.42 6.57 10.97
N PHE A 11 -8.61 7.25 12.11
CA PHE A 11 -8.61 6.60 13.42
C PHE A 11 -9.61 5.42 13.48
N GLY A 12 -10.82 5.58 12.94
CA GLY A 12 -11.82 4.52 12.92
C GLY A 12 -11.42 3.33 12.06
N ASP A 13 -10.77 3.56 10.91
CA ASP A 13 -10.22 2.48 10.07
C ASP A 13 -9.14 1.68 10.82
N ILE A 14 -8.22 2.37 11.50
CA ILE A 14 -7.17 1.73 12.31
C ILE A 14 -7.80 0.87 13.41
N LEU A 15 -8.79 1.40 14.14
CA LEU A 15 -9.53 0.64 15.14
C LEU A 15 -10.23 -0.59 14.53
N ARG A 16 -10.96 -0.43 13.43
CA ARG A 16 -11.65 -1.54 12.74
C ARG A 16 -10.67 -2.63 12.33
N LYS A 17 -9.52 -2.26 11.77
CA LYS A 17 -8.46 -3.20 11.35
C LYS A 17 -7.88 -3.95 12.55
N ALA A 18 -7.49 -3.23 13.60
CA ALA A 18 -6.88 -3.82 14.78
C ALA A 18 -7.87 -4.71 15.56
N MET A 19 -9.11 -4.26 15.78
CA MET A 19 -10.17 -5.03 16.43
C MET A 19 -10.43 -6.35 15.72
N ARG A 20 -10.55 -6.34 14.38
CA ARG A 20 -10.66 -7.56 13.58
C ARG A 20 -9.41 -8.43 13.73
N GLY A 21 -8.23 -7.82 13.68
CA GLY A 21 -6.94 -8.51 13.74
C GLY A 21 -6.65 -9.22 15.07
N VAL A 22 -7.06 -8.64 16.19
CA VAL A 22 -6.92 -9.24 17.53
C VAL A 22 -8.19 -9.93 18.04
N ASN A 23 -9.24 -9.99 17.21
CA ASN A 23 -10.54 -10.59 17.52
C ASN A 23 -11.18 -10.03 18.80
N VAL A 24 -11.29 -8.69 18.87
CA VAL A 24 -11.91 -7.96 19.98
C VAL A 24 -13.18 -7.27 19.50
N THR A 25 -14.29 -7.49 20.21
CA THR A 25 -15.59 -6.84 19.94
C THR A 25 -15.69 -5.46 20.61
N GLU A 26 -16.63 -4.62 20.17
CA GLU A 26 -16.92 -3.34 20.85
C GLU A 26 -17.24 -3.51 22.34
N THR A 27 -17.96 -4.59 22.70
CA THR A 27 -18.36 -4.88 24.08
C THR A 27 -17.15 -5.23 24.95
N GLU A 28 -16.23 -6.05 24.44
CA GLU A 28 -15.01 -6.42 25.15
C GLU A 28 -14.08 -5.21 25.29
N LEU A 29 -13.91 -4.41 24.23
CA LEU A 29 -13.13 -3.18 24.27
C LEU A 29 -13.72 -2.17 25.27
N SER A 30 -15.04 -2.01 25.28
CA SER A 30 -15.75 -1.15 26.24
C SER A 30 -15.51 -1.60 27.68
N THR A 31 -15.63 -2.91 27.93
CA THR A 31 -15.45 -3.49 29.27
C THR A 31 -14.02 -3.33 29.77
N ALA A 32 -13.03 -3.50 28.89
CA ALA A 32 -11.62 -3.43 29.25
C ALA A 32 -11.12 -2.00 29.50
N THR A 33 -11.67 -1.01 28.80
CA THR A 33 -11.17 0.39 28.83
C THR A 33 -12.05 1.34 29.62
N GLY A 34 -13.28 0.95 29.96
CA GLY A 34 -14.27 1.84 30.57
C GLY A 34 -14.88 2.86 29.59
N VAL A 35 -14.43 2.91 28.34
CA VAL A 35 -15.05 3.71 27.28
C VAL A 35 -16.42 3.12 26.96
N SER A 36 -17.46 3.95 26.85
CA SER A 36 -18.79 3.44 26.53
C SER A 36 -18.83 2.81 25.14
N ARG A 37 -19.59 1.72 25.00
CA ARG A 37 -19.80 1.07 23.70
C ARG A 37 -20.35 2.04 22.65
N HIS A 38 -21.18 3.00 23.06
CA HIS A 38 -21.70 4.03 22.16
C HIS A 38 -20.57 4.88 21.55
N GLN A 39 -19.64 5.37 22.38
CA GLN A 39 -18.50 6.15 21.90
C GLN A 39 -17.60 5.34 20.96
N ILE A 40 -17.30 4.08 21.30
CA ILE A 40 -16.52 3.20 20.42
C ILE A 40 -17.21 3.06 19.06
N SER A 41 -18.52 2.81 19.06
CA SER A 41 -19.30 2.68 17.82
C SER A 41 -19.32 3.95 16.97
N GLN A 42 -19.25 5.14 17.60
CA GLN A 42 -19.10 6.41 16.88
C GLN A 42 -17.72 6.50 16.23
N TRP A 43 -16.64 6.22 16.96
CA TRP A 43 -15.29 6.24 16.39
C TRP A 43 -15.12 5.27 15.22
N LEU A 44 -15.70 4.06 15.28
CA LEU A 44 -15.65 3.10 14.16
C LEU A 44 -16.37 3.57 12.89
N LYS A 45 -17.27 4.56 13.02
CA LYS A 45 -17.98 5.22 11.92
C LYS A 45 -17.38 6.57 11.56
N ASP A 46 -16.22 6.89 12.12
CA ASP A 46 -15.53 8.17 11.93
C ASP A 46 -16.36 9.37 12.42
N GLU A 47 -17.17 9.12 13.45
CA GLU A 47 -17.96 10.12 14.16
C GLU A 47 -17.30 10.46 15.51
N GLY A 48 -16.98 11.74 15.70
CA GLY A 48 -16.32 12.21 16.91
C GLY A 48 -14.83 11.86 16.98
N SER A 49 -14.22 12.06 18.14
CA SER A 49 -12.79 11.80 18.37
C SER A 49 -12.55 11.24 19.77
N ALA A 50 -11.51 10.43 19.90
CA ALA A 50 -11.03 9.97 21.20
C ALA A 50 -10.14 11.06 21.82
N THR A 51 -10.19 11.20 23.14
CA THR A 51 -9.13 11.91 23.88
C THR A 51 -7.84 11.10 23.85
N ASP A 52 -6.70 11.74 24.12
CA ASP A 52 -5.39 11.05 24.20
C ASP A 52 -5.41 9.89 25.21
N GLU A 53 -6.06 10.07 26.37
CA GLU A 53 -6.19 9.03 27.39
C GLU A 53 -6.99 7.84 26.85
N GLN A 54 -8.15 8.10 26.25
CA GLN A 54 -8.98 7.06 25.66
C GLN A 54 -8.28 6.31 24.53
N ALA A 55 -7.57 7.03 23.65
CA ALA A 55 -6.81 6.44 22.56
C ALA A 55 -5.70 5.51 23.09
N ARG A 56 -4.99 5.91 24.15
CA ARG A 56 -3.95 5.08 24.79
C ARG A 56 -4.51 3.83 25.45
N GLU A 57 -5.67 3.93 26.11
CA GLU A 57 -6.35 2.79 26.73
C GLU A 57 -6.78 1.76 25.67
N VAL A 58 -7.43 2.19 24.59
CA VAL A 58 -7.82 1.26 23.51
C VAL A 58 -6.61 0.68 22.79
N ALA A 59 -5.54 1.45 22.59
CA ALA A 59 -4.32 0.98 21.93
C ALA A 59 -3.73 -0.26 22.61
N THR A 60 -3.68 -0.24 23.95
CA THR A 60 -3.13 -1.33 24.75
C THR A 60 -3.90 -2.64 24.52
N ILE A 61 -5.23 -2.57 24.49
CA ILE A 61 -6.09 -3.74 24.23
C ILE A 61 -5.93 -4.25 22.80
N LEU A 62 -5.78 -3.33 21.85
CA LEU A 62 -5.66 -3.64 20.42
C LEU A 62 -4.23 -3.95 19.96
N ARG A 63 -3.25 -3.94 20.87
CA ARG A 63 -1.82 -4.16 20.59
C ARG A 63 -1.25 -3.17 19.58
N LEU A 64 -1.66 -1.91 19.71
CA LEU A 64 -1.16 -0.76 18.97
C LEU A 64 -0.23 0.07 19.86
N ASP A 65 0.60 0.92 19.26
CA ASP A 65 1.38 1.92 19.99
C ASP A 65 0.43 3.00 20.56
N PRO A 66 0.42 3.23 21.89
CA PRO A 66 -0.50 4.18 22.52
C PRO A 66 -0.27 5.64 22.11
N GLY A 67 0.98 6.05 21.88
CA GLY A 67 1.31 7.42 21.52
C GLY A 67 0.88 7.71 20.08
N LYS A 68 1.28 6.83 19.15
CA LYS A 68 0.97 6.98 17.72
C LYS A 68 -0.53 6.88 17.45
N LEU A 69 -1.26 6.02 18.18
CA LEU A 69 -2.71 5.96 18.05
C LEU A 69 -3.40 7.25 18.57
N ALA A 70 -2.90 7.83 19.67
CA ALA A 70 -3.37 9.13 20.14
C ALA A 70 -3.09 10.25 19.14
N ASP A 71 -1.92 10.23 18.48
CA ASP A 71 -1.58 11.17 17.41
C ASP A 71 -2.55 11.04 16.22
N SER A 72 -2.91 9.81 15.84
CA SER A 72 -3.92 9.54 14.80
C SER A 72 -5.31 10.06 15.19
N ALA A 73 -5.77 9.77 16.41
CA ALA A 73 -7.07 10.24 16.92
C ALA A 73 -7.19 11.77 16.93
N ALA A 74 -6.09 12.46 17.25
CA ALA A 74 -6.00 13.91 17.28
C ALA A 74 -5.56 14.53 15.94
N GLN A 75 -5.34 13.71 14.89
CA GLN A 75 -4.85 14.12 13.57
C GLN A 75 -3.59 15.00 13.64
N ARG A 76 -2.66 14.66 14.55
CA ARG A 76 -1.46 15.47 14.84
C ARG A 76 -0.33 15.28 13.83
N TRP A 77 -0.43 14.31 12.93
CA TRP A 77 0.64 13.98 11.99
C TRP A 77 0.10 13.64 10.60
N ALA A 78 0.87 14.04 9.58
CA ALA A 78 0.80 13.59 8.20
C ALA A 78 2.22 13.64 7.62
N PRO A 79 2.57 12.79 6.62
CA PRO A 79 3.89 12.84 6.03
C PRO A 79 4.10 14.18 5.30
N PRO A 80 5.33 14.71 5.28
CA PRO A 80 5.66 15.85 4.43
C PRO A 80 5.47 15.46 2.95
N PRO A 81 5.26 16.43 2.03
CA PRO A 81 5.26 16.14 0.61
C PRO A 81 6.57 15.48 0.17
N ILE A 82 6.48 14.32 -0.48
CA ILE A 82 7.62 13.63 -1.08
C ILE A 82 7.43 13.66 -2.59
N GLU A 83 8.41 14.22 -3.29
CA GLU A 83 8.46 14.26 -4.75
C GLU A 83 9.66 13.46 -5.24
N LEU A 84 9.41 12.53 -6.15
CA LEU A 84 10.43 11.78 -6.86
C LEU A 84 10.35 12.16 -8.34
N PRO A 85 11.33 12.88 -8.91
CA PRO A 85 11.26 13.36 -10.30
C PRO A 85 11.01 12.25 -11.32
N ASP A 86 11.56 11.06 -11.04
CA ASP A 86 11.49 9.90 -11.92
C ASP A 86 10.27 8.99 -11.63
N VAL A 87 9.37 9.40 -10.73
CA VAL A 87 8.14 8.64 -10.41
C VAL A 87 6.92 9.55 -10.56
N ARG A 88 6.02 9.18 -11.47
CA ARG A 88 4.73 9.85 -11.66
C ARG A 88 3.63 9.01 -11.03
N ARG A 89 3.01 9.56 -9.98
CA ARG A 89 1.76 9.03 -9.43
C ARG A 89 0.59 9.39 -10.34
N HIS A 90 -0.35 8.47 -10.50
CA HIS A 90 -1.68 8.77 -11.02
C HIS A 90 -2.74 8.24 -10.06
N ALA A 91 -3.72 9.10 -9.73
CA ALA A 91 -4.91 8.66 -9.01
C ALA A 91 -5.83 7.90 -9.99
N GLN A 92 -6.40 6.80 -9.53
CA GLN A 92 -7.09 5.84 -10.38
C GLN A 92 -8.60 5.94 -10.30
N HIS A 93 -9.19 6.95 -10.92
CA HIS A 93 -10.67 7.04 -10.92
C HIS A 93 -11.33 5.81 -11.57
N PRO A 94 -12.45 5.30 -11.01
CA PRO A 94 -13.19 5.82 -9.85
C PRO A 94 -12.65 5.40 -8.47
N HIS A 95 -11.61 4.56 -8.43
CA HIS A 95 -11.00 4.07 -7.20
C HIS A 95 -10.12 5.15 -6.53
N PRO A 96 -10.03 5.19 -5.20
CA PRO A 96 -9.10 6.06 -4.50
C PRO A 96 -7.65 5.52 -4.49
N SER A 97 -7.35 4.47 -5.27
CA SER A 97 -6.02 3.89 -5.38
C SER A 97 -5.04 4.75 -6.19
N ASN A 98 -3.77 4.51 -5.93
CA ASN A 98 -2.63 5.04 -6.62
C ASN A 98 -2.05 3.97 -7.55
N GLY A 99 -1.69 4.38 -8.76
CA GLY A 99 -0.66 3.66 -9.50
C GLY A 99 0.49 4.60 -9.83
N TYR A 100 1.57 3.99 -10.32
CA TYR A 100 2.84 4.68 -10.49
C TYR A 100 3.48 4.29 -11.80
N VAL A 101 3.98 5.28 -12.52
CA VAL A 101 4.95 5.04 -13.58
C VAL A 101 6.30 5.56 -13.11
N PHE A 102 7.33 4.72 -13.14
CA PHE A 102 8.68 5.17 -12.89
C PHE A 102 9.57 4.97 -14.11
N PHE A 103 10.50 5.90 -14.29
CA PHE A 103 11.23 6.11 -15.54
C PHE A 103 12.73 5.98 -15.36
N LEU A 104 13.39 5.52 -16.42
CA LEU A 104 14.83 5.61 -16.59
C LEU A 104 15.12 6.51 -17.78
N GLU A 105 15.43 7.78 -17.49
CA GLU A 105 15.69 8.82 -18.48
C GLU A 105 16.78 8.39 -19.49
N GLY A 106 17.92 7.87 -19.00
CA GLY A 106 19.06 7.50 -19.86
C GLY A 106 18.75 6.43 -20.91
N SER A 107 17.90 5.45 -20.59
CA SER A 107 17.53 4.35 -21.49
C SER A 107 16.12 4.49 -22.08
N ARG A 108 15.39 5.56 -21.74
CA ARG A 108 13.98 5.79 -22.10
C ARG A 108 13.11 4.56 -21.82
N ARG A 109 13.28 3.96 -20.64
CA ARG A 109 12.48 2.81 -20.16
C ARG A 109 11.51 3.22 -19.08
N ALA A 110 10.38 2.54 -19.01
CA ALA A 110 9.39 2.74 -17.96
C ALA A 110 8.91 1.40 -17.39
N ALA A 111 8.49 1.44 -16.14
CA ALA A 111 7.70 0.40 -15.51
C ALA A 111 6.45 1.02 -14.89
N LEU A 112 5.33 0.32 -15.00
CA LEU A 112 4.03 0.72 -14.48
C LEU A 112 3.67 -0.20 -13.33
N VAL A 113 3.26 0.38 -12.20
CA VAL A 113 2.77 -0.32 -11.02
C VAL A 113 1.27 -0.13 -10.90
N ASP A 114 0.58 -1.25 -10.72
CA ASP A 114 -0.84 -1.37 -10.43
C ASP A 114 -1.73 -0.63 -11.45
N PRO A 115 -1.81 -1.05 -12.72
CA PRO A 115 -2.71 -0.41 -13.68
C PRO A 115 -4.18 -0.65 -13.30
N ALA A 116 -4.87 0.39 -12.82
CA ALA A 116 -6.31 0.34 -12.64
C ALA A 116 -7.03 1.68 -12.91
N GLY A 117 -8.36 1.59 -12.99
CA GLY A 117 -9.25 2.70 -13.33
C GLY A 117 -9.29 3.02 -14.82
N ILE A 118 -9.28 4.32 -15.16
CA ILE A 118 -9.40 4.79 -16.56
C ILE A 118 -8.06 4.63 -17.32
N PRO A 119 -7.94 3.67 -18.26
CA PRO A 119 -6.68 3.37 -18.94
C PRO A 119 -6.13 4.53 -19.77
N GLU A 120 -6.97 5.41 -20.31
CA GLU A 120 -6.53 6.53 -21.14
C GLU A 120 -5.62 7.50 -20.39
N ASN A 121 -5.87 7.71 -19.09
CA ASN A 121 -5.02 8.56 -18.25
C ASN A 121 -3.61 7.98 -18.10
N LEU A 122 -3.54 6.66 -17.91
CA LEU A 122 -2.31 5.88 -17.84
C LEU A 122 -1.53 5.92 -19.16
N LEU A 123 -2.21 5.61 -20.27
CA LEU A 123 -1.61 5.56 -21.59
C LEU A 123 -1.07 6.92 -22.03
N ARG A 124 -1.74 8.03 -21.63
CA ARG A 124 -1.27 9.38 -21.90
C ARG A 124 0.10 9.65 -21.26
N ILE A 125 0.30 9.27 -20.00
CA ILE A 125 1.58 9.46 -19.28
C ILE A 125 2.73 8.75 -20.02
N LEU A 126 2.49 7.53 -20.48
CA LEU A 126 3.50 6.74 -21.20
C LEU A 126 3.80 7.29 -22.60
N ARG A 127 2.78 7.78 -23.31
CA ARG A 127 2.90 8.33 -24.67
C ARG A 127 3.57 9.71 -24.70
N GLU A 128 3.31 10.57 -23.71
CA GLU A 128 3.86 11.93 -23.66
C GLU A 128 5.39 11.95 -23.48
N GLY A 129 5.97 10.89 -22.91
CA GLY A 129 7.41 10.80 -22.67
C GLY A 129 8.21 9.96 -23.67
N ASP A 130 7.55 9.28 -24.63
CA ASP A 130 8.16 8.33 -25.58
C ASP A 130 9.11 7.32 -24.87
N TYR A 131 8.57 6.71 -23.81
CA TYR A 131 9.19 5.67 -23.02
C TYR A 131 8.76 4.28 -23.50
N GLY A 132 9.70 3.33 -23.55
CA GLY A 132 9.38 1.91 -23.71
C GLY A 132 8.92 1.31 -22.38
N LEU A 133 7.64 0.90 -22.30
CA LEU A 133 7.13 0.17 -21.14
C LEU A 133 7.68 -1.26 -21.14
N GLU A 134 8.50 -1.58 -20.15
CA GLU A 134 9.15 -2.90 -20.03
C GLU A 134 8.35 -3.82 -19.10
N TYR A 135 7.78 -3.27 -18.03
CA TYR A 135 7.08 -4.03 -17.01
C TYR A 135 5.73 -3.40 -16.64
N ILE A 136 4.74 -4.27 -16.45
CA ILE A 136 3.48 -4.00 -15.77
C ILE A 136 3.55 -4.81 -14.47
N LEU A 137 3.87 -4.15 -13.38
CA LEU A 137 4.04 -4.74 -12.05
C LEU A 137 2.70 -4.65 -11.31
N ILE A 138 2.18 -5.78 -10.83
CA ILE A 138 0.95 -5.81 -10.04
C ILE A 138 1.31 -6.26 -8.64
N THR A 139 0.97 -5.47 -7.64
CA THR A 139 1.26 -5.71 -6.23
C THR A 139 0.36 -6.80 -5.66
N HIS A 140 -0.94 -6.81 -6.00
CA HIS A 140 -1.90 -7.79 -5.51
C HIS A 140 -3.18 -7.88 -6.36
N LYS A 141 -4.06 -8.85 -6.05
CA LYS A 141 -5.24 -9.24 -6.86
C LYS A 141 -6.42 -8.27 -6.90
N HIS A 142 -6.46 -7.18 -6.13
CA HIS A 142 -7.68 -6.39 -6.06
C HIS A 142 -7.93 -5.58 -7.34
N PRO A 143 -9.21 -5.46 -7.78
CA PRO A 143 -9.53 -4.82 -9.06
C PRO A 143 -9.01 -3.39 -9.17
N ASP A 144 -9.05 -2.62 -8.08
CA ASP A 144 -8.52 -1.26 -7.99
C ASP A 144 -6.99 -1.17 -8.07
N HIS A 145 -6.30 -2.28 -8.30
CA HIS A 145 -4.87 -2.34 -8.60
C HIS A 145 -4.53 -3.03 -9.93
N CYS A 146 -5.49 -3.68 -10.59
CA CYS A 146 -5.16 -4.46 -11.79
C CYS A 146 -6.24 -4.50 -12.89
N ASP A 147 -7.39 -3.84 -12.74
CA ASP A 147 -8.49 -3.94 -13.71
C ASP A 147 -8.14 -3.39 -15.10
N ALA A 148 -7.22 -2.42 -15.20
CA ALA A 148 -6.76 -1.85 -16.47
C ALA A 148 -5.57 -2.62 -17.09
N THR A 149 -5.14 -3.74 -16.50
CA THR A 149 -4.01 -4.53 -17.00
C THR A 149 -4.20 -4.94 -18.47
N SER A 150 -5.42 -5.32 -18.86
CA SER A 150 -5.72 -5.75 -20.23
C SER A 150 -5.53 -4.64 -21.25
N ASP A 151 -5.99 -3.43 -20.94
CA ASP A 151 -5.87 -2.28 -21.82
C ASP A 151 -4.41 -1.85 -21.99
N VAL A 152 -3.65 -1.84 -20.88
CA VAL A 152 -2.22 -1.51 -20.93
C VAL A 152 -1.44 -2.58 -21.70
N ALA A 153 -1.69 -3.86 -21.45
CA ALA A 153 -1.02 -4.95 -22.16
C ALA A 153 -1.34 -4.96 -23.67
N ALA A 154 -2.55 -4.57 -24.05
CA ALA A 154 -2.92 -4.41 -25.46
C ALA A 154 -2.19 -3.21 -26.12
N ALA A 155 -2.03 -2.11 -25.39
CA ALA A 155 -1.31 -0.93 -25.88
C ALA A 155 0.21 -1.12 -25.92
N PHE A 156 0.76 -1.95 -25.02
CA PHE A 156 2.19 -2.24 -24.88
C PHE A 156 2.46 -3.75 -24.90
N PRO A 157 2.32 -4.43 -26.05
CA PRO A 157 2.39 -5.89 -26.13
C PRO A 157 3.77 -6.48 -25.84
N ALA A 158 4.82 -5.65 -25.83
CA ALA A 158 6.17 -6.05 -25.43
C ALA A 158 6.39 -5.99 -23.90
N ALA A 159 5.52 -5.29 -23.16
CA ALA A 159 5.64 -5.16 -21.72
C ALA A 159 5.29 -6.49 -21.05
N ARG A 160 6.07 -6.85 -20.03
CA ARG A 160 5.87 -8.08 -19.27
C ARG A 160 4.96 -7.79 -18.08
N ILE A 161 3.86 -8.52 -17.98
CA ILE A 161 3.01 -8.51 -16.78
C ILE A 161 3.73 -9.33 -15.71
N VAL A 162 3.95 -8.75 -14.54
CA VAL A 162 4.69 -9.36 -13.43
C VAL A 162 3.82 -9.31 -12.19
N MET A 163 3.64 -10.47 -11.55
CA MET A 163 2.93 -10.58 -10.28
C MET A 163 3.23 -11.89 -9.57
N HIS A 164 2.85 -11.98 -8.30
CA HIS A 164 2.96 -13.24 -7.57
C HIS A 164 1.91 -14.26 -8.05
N LYS A 165 2.32 -15.54 -8.09
CA LYS A 165 1.47 -16.64 -8.59
C LYS A 165 0.15 -16.84 -7.84
N LEU A 166 0.08 -16.46 -6.56
CA LEU A 166 -1.12 -16.67 -5.75
C LEU A 166 -2.26 -15.72 -6.14
N ASP A 167 -1.93 -14.57 -6.73
CA ASP A 167 -2.89 -13.54 -7.11
C ASP A 167 -3.16 -13.53 -8.63
N VAL A 168 -2.45 -14.35 -9.42
CA VAL A 168 -2.48 -14.30 -10.90
C VAL A 168 -3.86 -14.55 -11.51
N HIS A 169 -4.74 -15.24 -10.81
CA HIS A 169 -6.11 -15.48 -11.28
C HIS A 169 -6.90 -14.19 -11.51
N ALA A 170 -6.52 -13.09 -10.84
CA ALA A 170 -7.18 -11.79 -10.93
C ALA A 170 -7.18 -11.18 -12.34
N ILE A 171 -6.12 -11.43 -13.12
CA ILE A 171 -5.98 -10.88 -14.48
C ILE A 171 -6.60 -11.78 -15.56
N GLY A 172 -7.39 -12.78 -15.16
CA GLY A 172 -8.21 -13.60 -16.05
C GLY A 172 -7.42 -14.23 -17.21
N ALA A 173 -7.81 -13.90 -18.45
CA ALA A 173 -7.21 -14.47 -19.66
C ALA A 173 -5.71 -14.15 -19.84
N LEU A 174 -5.18 -13.17 -19.10
CA LEU A 174 -3.77 -12.81 -19.13
C LEU A 174 -2.92 -13.67 -18.19
N ALA A 175 -3.52 -14.43 -17.27
CA ALA A 175 -2.80 -15.22 -16.28
C ALA A 175 -1.74 -16.16 -16.90
N PRO A 176 -2.01 -16.89 -18.01
CA PRO A 176 -1.00 -17.74 -18.65
C PRO A 176 0.18 -16.98 -19.28
N LYS A 177 0.06 -15.66 -19.47
CA LYS A 177 1.08 -14.79 -20.06
C LYS A 177 1.89 -14.02 -19.02
N ALA A 178 1.50 -14.09 -17.74
CA ALA A 178 2.21 -13.39 -16.67
C ALA A 178 3.58 -14.02 -16.41
N THR A 179 4.57 -13.16 -16.20
CA THR A 179 5.83 -13.53 -15.55
C THR A 179 5.56 -13.67 -14.06
N LEU A 180 5.52 -14.91 -13.58
CA LEU A 180 5.35 -15.19 -12.17
C LEU A 180 6.67 -15.03 -11.44
N VAL A 181 6.67 -14.23 -10.37
CA VAL A 181 7.85 -13.97 -9.53
C VAL A 181 7.61 -14.44 -8.10
N ALA A 182 8.70 -14.74 -7.41
CA ALA A 182 8.76 -15.10 -6.00
C ALA A 182 9.61 -14.10 -5.20
N ASP A 183 9.58 -14.25 -3.88
CA ASP A 183 10.35 -13.41 -2.96
C ASP A 183 11.84 -13.36 -3.33
N GLY A 184 12.38 -12.15 -3.46
CA GLY A 184 13.78 -11.91 -3.76
C GLY A 184 14.13 -11.95 -5.24
N ASP A 185 13.21 -12.33 -6.13
CA ASP A 185 13.45 -12.30 -7.57
C ASP A 185 13.79 -10.87 -8.03
N ALA A 186 14.76 -10.79 -8.93
CA ALA A 186 15.27 -9.54 -9.48
C ALA A 186 14.96 -9.46 -10.98
N LEU A 187 14.23 -8.42 -11.37
CA LEU A 187 13.89 -8.11 -12.76
C LEU A 187 14.88 -7.07 -13.28
N PRO A 188 15.71 -7.38 -14.29
CA PRO A 188 16.62 -6.40 -14.87
C PRO A 188 15.86 -5.18 -15.38
N PHE A 189 16.28 -3.97 -15.01
CA PHE A 189 15.64 -2.74 -15.45
C PHE A 189 16.68 -1.64 -15.61
N GLY A 190 17.00 -1.30 -16.85
CA GLY A 190 18.11 -0.42 -17.19
C GLY A 190 19.49 -1.09 -17.09
N ASP A 191 20.54 -0.26 -17.12
CA ASP A 191 21.93 -0.74 -17.12
C ASP A 191 22.41 -0.99 -15.69
N GLY A 192 22.53 -2.27 -15.32
CA GLY A 192 23.07 -2.70 -14.03
C GLY A 192 22.15 -2.50 -12.82
N SER A 193 20.88 -2.14 -13.04
CA SER A 193 19.86 -2.03 -11.99
C SER A 193 18.79 -3.12 -12.13
N ALA A 194 18.10 -3.42 -11.04
CA ALA A 194 17.02 -4.39 -11.03
C ALA A 194 15.88 -3.96 -10.10
N ILE A 195 14.66 -4.29 -10.49
CA ILE A 195 13.47 -4.20 -9.64
C ILE A 195 13.40 -5.52 -8.87
N ARG A 196 13.48 -5.44 -7.54
CA ARG A 196 13.39 -6.61 -6.67
C ARG A 196 11.96 -6.78 -6.17
N MET A 197 11.40 -7.97 -6.33
CA MET A 197 10.13 -8.32 -5.71
C MET A 197 10.38 -8.75 -4.25
N LEU A 198 9.58 -8.21 -3.35
CA LEU A 198 9.50 -8.63 -1.94
C LEU A 198 8.12 -9.24 -1.72
N HIS A 199 8.05 -10.51 -1.36
CA HIS A 199 6.75 -11.13 -1.05
C HIS A 199 6.32 -10.69 0.34
N THR A 200 5.17 -10.03 0.42
CA THR A 200 4.63 -9.42 1.64
C THR A 200 3.19 -9.86 1.87
N PRO A 201 2.95 -11.17 2.09
CA PRO A 201 1.61 -11.68 2.33
C PRO A 201 0.97 -11.04 3.56
N GLY A 202 -0.36 -10.95 3.56
CA GLY A 202 -1.11 -10.31 4.62
C GLY A 202 -2.41 -9.72 4.08
N HIS A 203 -2.29 -8.69 3.25
CA HIS A 203 -3.45 -8.09 2.59
C HIS A 203 -4.14 -9.07 1.63
N THR A 204 -3.35 -9.72 0.78
CA THR A 204 -3.71 -10.90 0.00
C THR A 204 -2.59 -11.95 0.13
N ASP A 205 -2.84 -13.16 -0.34
CA ASP A 205 -1.83 -14.23 -0.34
C ASP A 205 -0.67 -13.94 -1.29
N GLY A 206 -0.94 -13.27 -2.41
CA GLY A 206 0.07 -12.84 -3.36
C GLY A 206 0.58 -11.41 -3.19
N SER A 207 0.22 -10.71 -2.11
CA SER A 207 0.66 -9.33 -1.89
C SER A 207 2.17 -9.21 -1.97
N SER A 208 2.62 -8.25 -2.78
CA SER A 208 4.02 -8.07 -3.16
C SER A 208 4.37 -6.59 -3.16
N CYS A 209 5.56 -6.27 -2.68
CA CYS A 209 6.17 -4.96 -2.85
C CYS A 209 7.25 -5.02 -3.95
N TYR A 210 7.40 -3.95 -4.71
CA TYR A 210 8.48 -3.83 -5.69
C TYR A 210 9.47 -2.76 -5.25
N LEU A 211 10.71 -3.15 -5.02
CA LEU A 211 11.78 -2.25 -4.63
C LEU A 211 12.67 -1.95 -5.83
N PHE A 212 12.80 -0.67 -6.15
CA PHE A 212 13.73 -0.18 -7.15
C PHE A 212 14.56 0.96 -6.56
N GLN A 213 15.88 0.77 -6.52
CA GLN A 213 16.79 1.70 -5.83
C GLN A 213 16.34 1.96 -4.38
N SER A 214 16.14 3.23 -3.99
CA SER A 214 15.66 3.63 -2.66
C SER A 214 14.16 3.90 -2.61
N THR A 215 13.38 3.29 -3.52
CA THR A 215 11.92 3.46 -3.59
C THR A 215 11.23 2.10 -3.59
N VAL A 216 10.30 1.89 -2.68
CA VAL A 216 9.45 0.71 -2.62
C VAL A 216 8.00 1.05 -2.95
N PHE A 217 7.42 0.33 -3.90
CA PHE A 217 5.99 0.37 -4.18
C PHE A 217 5.31 -0.71 -3.36
N SER A 218 4.56 -0.31 -2.33
CA SER A 218 4.10 -1.23 -1.27
C SER A 218 2.72 -1.85 -1.51
N GLY A 219 1.99 -1.36 -2.52
CA GLY A 219 0.57 -1.67 -2.69
C GLY A 219 -0.15 -1.49 -1.36
N ASP A 220 -0.92 -2.50 -0.97
CA ASP A 220 -1.71 -2.48 0.26
C ASP A 220 -1.02 -3.15 1.45
N THR A 221 0.30 -3.29 1.39
CA THR A 221 1.09 -3.81 2.53
C THR A 221 1.30 -2.76 3.61
N LEU A 222 1.70 -1.54 3.20
CA LEU A 222 2.08 -0.44 4.10
C LEU A 222 1.60 0.89 3.52
N PHE A 223 0.90 1.66 4.34
CA PHE A 223 0.39 3.00 4.05
C PHE A 223 1.05 4.03 4.97
N ALA A 224 0.89 5.31 4.69
CA ALA A 224 1.28 6.36 5.62
C ALA A 224 0.50 6.23 6.94
N ALA A 225 1.20 6.02 8.05
CA ALA A 225 0.66 5.78 9.39
C ALA A 225 -0.38 4.64 9.51
N SER A 226 -0.38 3.65 8.61
CA SER A 226 -1.27 2.49 8.71
C SER A 226 -0.78 1.29 7.88
N VAL A 227 -1.56 0.22 7.84
CA VAL A 227 -1.35 -0.97 7.01
C VAL A 227 -2.66 -1.37 6.32
N GLY A 228 -2.58 -2.21 5.28
CA GLY A 228 -3.76 -2.81 4.67
C GLY A 228 -4.57 -3.68 5.64
N GLY A 229 -5.83 -3.92 5.32
CA GLY A 229 -6.60 -4.98 5.98
C GLY A 229 -6.18 -6.37 5.46
N ALA A 230 -6.42 -7.44 6.21
CA ALA A 230 -6.22 -8.81 5.72
C ALA A 230 -7.47 -9.33 5.00
N TYR A 231 -7.32 -9.66 3.71
CA TYR A 231 -8.37 -10.16 2.80
C TYR A 231 -7.88 -11.36 1.94
N GLY A 232 -6.77 -11.98 2.33
CA GLY A 232 -6.29 -13.23 1.73
C GLY A 232 -7.15 -14.45 2.12
N ASP A 233 -6.99 -15.55 1.38
CA ASP A 233 -7.66 -16.81 1.71
C ASP A 233 -6.90 -17.54 2.83
N ALA A 234 -5.56 -17.42 2.84
CA ALA A 234 -4.69 -17.99 3.87
C ALA A 234 -4.01 -16.92 4.75
N SER A 235 -3.78 -15.73 4.22
CA SER A 235 -3.05 -14.66 4.90
C SER A 235 -3.87 -13.99 5.98
N THR A 236 -3.18 -13.57 7.04
CA THR A 236 -3.79 -13.04 8.24
C THR A 236 -3.30 -11.63 8.57
N TYR A 237 -3.95 -11.00 9.55
CA TYR A 237 -3.46 -9.78 10.17
C TYR A 237 -2.07 -9.95 10.80
N GLY A 238 -1.72 -11.15 11.31
CA GLY A 238 -0.37 -11.40 11.79
C GLY A 238 0.66 -11.35 10.66
N ASP A 239 0.29 -11.87 9.49
CA ASP A 239 1.18 -11.93 8.33
C ASP A 239 1.49 -10.54 7.78
N ILE A 240 0.52 -9.62 7.71
CA ILE A 240 0.80 -8.25 7.25
C ILE A 240 1.79 -7.54 8.18
N LEU A 241 1.60 -7.65 9.51
CA LEU A 241 2.52 -7.05 10.48
C LEU A 241 3.91 -7.69 10.44
N ASN A 242 3.98 -9.00 10.19
CA ASN A 242 5.25 -9.71 10.04
C ASN A 242 5.97 -9.34 8.72
N SER A 243 5.22 -9.15 7.63
CA SER A 243 5.74 -8.69 6.34
C SER A 243 6.37 -7.31 6.47
N VAL A 244 5.68 -6.34 7.10
CA VAL A 244 6.27 -5.02 7.39
C VAL A 244 7.50 -5.16 8.30
N ARG A 245 7.35 -5.90 9.42
CA ARG A 245 8.39 -6.41 10.34
C ARG A 245 9.71 -6.74 9.66
N SER A 246 9.65 -7.80 8.86
CA SER A 246 10.81 -8.54 8.38
C SER A 246 11.31 -8.09 7.01
N LYS A 247 10.47 -7.42 6.21
CA LYS A 247 10.80 -7.01 4.84
C LYS A 247 10.97 -5.52 4.69
N LEU A 248 10.00 -4.73 5.15
CA LEU A 248 9.99 -3.29 4.88
C LEU A 248 10.82 -2.51 5.90
N PHE A 249 10.67 -2.81 7.19
CA PHE A 249 11.42 -2.13 8.24
C PHE A 249 12.91 -2.52 8.31
N THR A 250 13.32 -3.51 7.51
CA THR A 250 14.74 -3.88 7.31
C THR A 250 15.41 -3.11 6.16
N LEU A 251 14.64 -2.35 5.38
CA LEU A 251 15.17 -1.43 4.37
C LEU A 251 15.80 -0.19 5.04
N PRO A 252 16.70 0.54 4.34
CA PRO A 252 17.22 1.82 4.80
C PRO A 252 16.11 2.79 5.20
N ASP A 253 16.33 3.58 6.25
CA ASP A 253 15.35 4.51 6.82
C ASP A 253 14.88 5.58 5.82
N ASP A 254 15.76 5.99 4.90
CA ASP A 254 15.49 6.93 3.82
C ASP A 254 14.75 6.32 2.62
N THR A 255 14.42 5.02 2.65
CA THR A 255 13.65 4.38 1.58
C THR A 255 12.26 4.99 1.51
N VAL A 256 11.92 5.55 0.34
CA VAL A 256 10.60 6.11 0.06
C VAL A 256 9.60 5.00 -0.18
N VAL A 257 8.44 5.10 0.46
CA VAL A 257 7.32 4.16 0.30
C VAL A 257 6.25 4.84 -0.55
N MET A 258 5.91 4.22 -1.67
CA MET A 258 4.87 4.63 -2.60
C MET A 258 3.67 3.67 -2.45
N PRO A 259 2.68 4.00 -1.61
CA PRO A 259 1.61 3.08 -1.25
C PRO A 259 0.53 2.94 -2.31
N GLY A 260 -0.22 1.85 -2.23
CA GLY A 260 -1.41 1.59 -3.03
C GLY A 260 -2.51 2.63 -2.83
N HIS A 261 -2.62 3.23 -1.65
CA HIS A 261 -3.55 4.32 -1.35
C HIS A 261 -2.92 5.36 -0.41
N GLY A 262 -3.49 6.57 -0.37
CA GLY A 262 -2.98 7.67 0.46
C GLY A 262 -1.64 8.27 -0.04
N PRO A 263 -0.94 9.07 0.79
CA PRO A 263 0.28 9.76 0.41
C PRO A 263 1.53 8.88 0.52
N PRO A 264 2.59 9.18 -0.24
CA PRO A 264 3.92 8.63 0.02
C PRO A 264 4.43 8.92 1.44
N THR A 265 5.31 8.06 1.93
CA THR A 265 5.99 8.16 3.24
C THR A 265 7.42 7.62 3.13
N THR A 266 8.13 7.44 4.25
CA THR A 266 9.43 6.73 4.29
C THR A 266 9.42 5.65 5.35
N ILE A 267 10.37 4.71 5.27
CA ILE A 267 10.55 3.68 6.30
C ILE A 267 10.82 4.30 7.67
N GLU A 268 11.60 5.39 7.74
CA GLU A 268 11.81 6.14 8.98
C GLU A 268 10.51 6.66 9.57
N LEU A 269 9.70 7.34 8.75
CA LEU A 269 8.44 7.94 9.19
C LEU A 269 7.45 6.87 9.67
N GLU A 270 7.36 5.73 8.99
CA GLU A 270 6.48 4.65 9.43
C GLU A 270 6.95 3.99 10.73
N LYS A 271 8.26 3.84 10.95
CA LYS A 271 8.78 3.40 12.27
C LYS A 271 8.40 4.37 13.38
N GLN A 272 8.32 5.68 13.09
CA GLN A 272 8.03 6.73 14.07
C GLN A 272 6.53 6.95 14.30
N HIS A 273 5.68 6.77 13.29
CA HIS A 273 4.29 7.26 13.32
C HIS A 273 3.21 6.20 13.09
N ASN A 274 3.55 5.00 12.61
CA ASN A 274 2.57 3.95 12.34
C ASN A 274 2.09 3.26 13.64
N PRO A 275 0.80 3.33 14.02
CA PRO A 275 0.32 2.78 15.29
C PRO A 275 0.39 1.26 15.41
N PHE A 276 0.61 0.53 14.31
CA PHE A 276 0.69 -0.93 14.33
C PHE A 276 2.06 -1.47 14.83
N PHE A 277 3.03 -0.59 15.08
CA PHE A 277 4.42 -0.93 15.43
C PHE A 277 4.97 -0.04 16.53
#